data_AF-A0A147B8D2-F1
#
_entry.id   AF-A0A147B8D2-F1
#
_cell.length_a   1.000
_cell.length_b   1.000
_cell.length_c   1.000
_cell.angle_alpha   90.00
_cell.angle_beta   90.00
_cell.angle_gamma   90.00
#
_symmetry.space_group_name_H-M   'P 1'
#
loop_
_entity.id
_entity.type
_entity.pdbx_description
1 polymer ?
#
loop_
_entity_poly.entity_id
_entity_poly.type
_entity_poly.pdbx_seq_one_letter_code
_entity_poly.pdbx_strand_id
1 'polypeptide(L)'
;PWKMDGICRRVGFYAALAILLSSQLACDALTISTFFGAEDRARLKSLFLSTKALADLPSAHYAAFGSKLLQEKLPKPEDYCNVFKKVDQQNVESLFHAVSGSKYVENCQVPVTEGKTTLQNALKDDASVPQLYHAVLTLKALGSPVDAAKVTQLLQAALKKDDSVVNLGYAFHIASVLGGNVTPFFE
;
A
#
# COMPACT_ATOMS: atom_id res chain seq x y z
N PRO A 1 -59.54 -2.61 -49.37
CA PRO A 1 -58.13 -2.87 -49.72
C PRO A 1 -57.20 -2.07 -48.79
N TRP A 2 -56.80 -2.69 -47.67
CA TRP A 2 -56.09 -2.03 -46.58
C TRP A 2 -54.59 -1.86 -46.93
N LYS A 3 -54.06 -0.64 -46.74
CA LYS A 3 -52.64 -0.28 -46.91
C LYS A 3 -51.78 -0.99 -45.84
N MET A 4 -51.45 -2.26 -46.06
CA MET A 4 -50.59 -3.06 -45.18
C MET A 4 -49.10 -2.70 -45.30
N ASP A 5 -48.67 -2.13 -46.43
CA ASP A 5 -47.25 -1.84 -46.69
C ASP A 5 -46.65 -0.74 -45.81
N GLY A 6 -47.46 0.25 -45.42
CA GLY A 6 -47.01 1.38 -44.59
C GLY A 6 -46.78 1.00 -43.12
N ILE A 7 -47.53 0.02 -42.63
CA ILE A 7 -47.47 -0.43 -41.23
C ILE A 7 -46.26 -1.35 -41.04
N CYS A 8 -46.02 -2.29 -41.97
CA CYS A 8 -44.82 -3.14 -41.94
C CYS A 8 -43.52 -2.33 -42.02
N ARG A 9 -43.46 -1.29 -42.87
CA ARG A 9 -42.29 -0.41 -42.96
C ARG A 9 -42.05 0.39 -41.68
N ARG A 10 -43.11 0.91 -41.05
CA ARG A 10 -42.97 1.65 -39.78
C ARG A 10 -42.57 0.74 -38.63
N VAL A 11 -43.20 -0.44 -38.51
CA VAL A 11 -42.85 -1.44 -37.48
C VAL A 11 -41.41 -1.92 -37.65
N GLY A 12 -40.96 -2.17 -38.89
CA GLY A 12 -39.55 -2.52 -39.17
C GLY A 12 -38.58 -1.40 -38.79
N PHE A 13 -38.95 -0.14 -39.02
CA PHE A 13 -38.11 1.02 -38.66
C PHE A 13 -38.03 1.21 -37.14
N TYR A 14 -39.14 1.09 -36.41
CA TYR A 14 -39.14 1.19 -34.94
C TYR A 14 -38.44 -0.01 -34.28
N ALA A 15 -38.57 -1.22 -34.84
CA ALA A 15 -37.84 -2.40 -34.37
C ALA A 15 -36.33 -2.25 -34.60
N ALA A 16 -35.90 -1.76 -35.77
CA ALA A 16 -34.49 -1.48 -36.05
C ALA A 16 -33.93 -0.38 -35.13
N LEU A 17 -34.70 0.68 -34.89
CA LEU A 17 -34.31 1.77 -33.98
C LEU A 17 -34.22 1.30 -32.52
N ALA A 18 -35.14 0.44 -32.07
CA ALA A 18 -35.10 -0.14 -30.72
C ALA A 18 -33.90 -1.09 -30.55
N ILE A 19 -33.57 -1.89 -31.56
CA ILE A 19 -32.36 -2.75 -31.56
C ILE A 19 -31.09 -1.89 -31.51
N LEU A 20 -31.02 -0.81 -32.29
CA LEU A 20 -29.89 0.13 -32.27
C LEU A 20 -29.74 0.84 -30.92
N LEU A 21 -30.82 1.34 -30.31
CA LEU A 21 -30.77 1.94 -28.97
C LEU A 21 -30.40 0.91 -27.88
N SER A 22 -30.86 -0.34 -27.98
CA SER A 22 -30.50 -1.39 -27.01
C SER A 22 -29.04 -1.82 -27.09
N SER A 23 -28.40 -1.68 -28.26
CA SER A 23 -26.97 -1.98 -28.46
C SER A 23 -26.03 -0.94 -27.85
N GLN A 24 -26.52 0.27 -27.55
CA GLN A 24 -25.77 1.32 -26.85
C GLN A 24 -25.84 1.20 -25.31
N LEU A 25 -26.67 0.27 -24.80
CA LEU A 25 -26.79 -0.04 -23.37
C LEU A 25 -26.08 -1.35 -22.98
N ALA A 26 -25.37 -1.97 -23.92
CA ALA A 26 -24.61 -3.18 -23.68
C ALA A 26 -23.25 -2.87 -23.03
N CYS A 27 -23.25 -2.97 -21.70
CA CYS A 27 -22.08 -3.21 -20.85
C CYS A 27 -20.97 -2.14 -20.80
N ASP A 28 -21.26 -1.03 -20.12
CA ASP A 28 -20.37 -0.69 -18.99
C ASP A 28 -20.87 -1.51 -17.80
N ALA A 29 -20.61 -2.82 -17.82
CA ALA A 29 -20.59 -3.53 -16.55
C ALA A 29 -19.58 -2.76 -15.68
N LEU A 30 -19.93 -2.49 -14.42
CA LEU A 30 -18.99 -2.02 -13.40
C LEU A 30 -17.92 -3.11 -13.17
N THR A 31 -17.12 -3.41 -14.18
CA THR A 31 -15.88 -4.14 -14.01
C THR A 31 -14.99 -3.14 -13.29
N ILE A 32 -14.74 -3.40 -12.01
CA ILE A 32 -13.62 -2.78 -11.30
C ILE A 32 -12.42 -2.99 -12.21
N SER A 33 -11.95 -1.94 -12.89
CA SER A 33 -10.73 -2.03 -13.66
C SER A 33 -9.64 -2.35 -12.63
N THR A 34 -9.09 -3.56 -12.70
CA THR A 34 -8.08 -4.05 -11.74
C THR A 34 -6.72 -3.38 -11.94
N PHE A 35 -6.62 -2.40 -12.84
CA PHE A 35 -5.42 -1.63 -13.13
C PHE A 35 -5.72 -0.13 -13.17
N PHE A 36 -4.77 0.67 -12.69
CA PHE A 36 -4.84 2.12 -12.78
C PHE A 36 -4.73 2.59 -14.24
N GLY A 37 -5.74 3.36 -14.68
CA GLY A 37 -5.74 4.01 -15.99
C GLY A 37 -4.74 5.16 -16.07
N ALA A 38 -4.64 5.78 -17.25
CA ALA A 38 -3.72 6.90 -17.47
C ALA A 38 -4.04 8.10 -16.54
N GLU A 39 -5.32 8.39 -16.34
CA GLU A 39 -5.79 9.46 -15.46
C GLU A 39 -5.45 9.18 -13.98
N ASP A 40 -5.69 7.96 -13.50
CA ASP A 40 -5.34 7.56 -12.13
C ASP A 40 -3.85 7.70 -11.86
N ARG A 41 -3.02 7.24 -12.80
CA ARG A 41 -1.56 7.37 -12.72
C ARG A 41 -1.14 8.82 -12.69
N ALA A 42 -1.75 9.68 -13.53
CA ALA A 42 -1.47 11.12 -13.53
C ALA A 42 -1.86 11.77 -12.20
N ARG A 43 -3.00 11.37 -11.61
CA ARG A 43 -3.46 11.88 -10.30
C ARG A 43 -2.55 11.43 -9.16
N LEU A 44 -2.17 10.15 -9.12
CA LEU A 44 -1.23 9.63 -8.11
C LEU A 44 0.14 10.29 -8.24
N LYS A 45 0.64 10.44 -9.46
CA LYS A 45 1.87 11.20 -9.74
C LYS A 45 1.75 12.62 -9.19
N SER A 46 0.69 13.35 -9.53
CA SER A 46 0.49 14.72 -9.02
C SER A 46 0.51 14.78 -7.48
N LEU A 47 -0.12 13.81 -6.80
CA LEU A 47 -0.11 13.71 -5.34
C LEU A 47 1.30 13.49 -4.79
N PHE A 48 2.01 12.48 -5.32
CA PHE A 48 3.35 12.12 -4.87
C PHE A 48 4.40 13.18 -5.19
N LEU A 49 4.17 14.05 -6.16
CA LEU A 49 5.09 15.15 -6.50
C LEU A 49 4.72 16.49 -5.84
N SER A 50 3.59 16.55 -5.11
CA SER A 50 3.11 17.77 -4.47
C SER A 50 3.84 18.05 -3.15
N THR A 51 3.72 19.28 -2.64
CA THR A 51 4.24 19.64 -1.31
C THR A 51 3.59 18.85 -0.18
N LYS A 52 2.39 18.29 -0.39
CA LYS A 52 1.72 17.41 0.59
C LYS A 52 2.50 16.12 0.84
N ALA A 53 3.28 15.66 -0.16
CA ALA A 53 4.15 14.51 -0.01
C ALA A 53 5.24 14.73 1.06
N LEU A 54 5.55 15.98 1.41
CA LEU A 54 6.59 16.32 2.38
C LEU A 54 6.01 16.79 3.73
N ALA A 55 4.71 16.63 3.95
CA ALA A 55 4.03 17.12 5.15
C ALA A 55 4.51 16.41 6.43
N ASP A 56 4.73 15.10 6.35
CA ASP A 56 5.14 14.26 7.46
C ASP A 56 5.89 13.01 6.96
N LEU A 57 6.41 12.22 7.91
CA LEU A 57 7.16 10.98 7.61
C LEU A 57 6.32 9.95 6.83
N PRO A 58 5.06 9.63 7.23
CA PRO A 58 4.22 8.72 6.46
C PRO A 58 3.98 9.18 5.01
N SER A 59 3.62 10.44 4.81
CA SER A 59 3.36 11.02 3.50
C SER A 59 4.61 10.94 2.62
N ALA A 60 5.78 11.28 3.16
CA ALA A 60 7.04 11.20 2.44
C ALA A 60 7.42 9.75 2.09
N HIS A 61 7.22 8.81 3.03
CA HIS A 61 7.47 7.39 2.79
C HIS A 61 6.60 6.88 1.63
N TYR A 62 5.28 7.06 1.72
CA TYR A 62 4.37 6.53 0.71
C TYR A 62 4.49 7.24 -0.64
N ALA A 63 4.83 8.53 -0.66
CA ALA A 63 5.12 9.23 -1.91
C ALA A 63 6.43 8.74 -2.57
N ALA A 64 7.48 8.51 -1.78
CA ALA A 64 8.74 7.97 -2.28
C ALA A 64 8.57 6.54 -2.85
N PHE A 65 7.90 5.67 -2.09
CA PHE A 65 7.60 4.32 -2.53
C PHE A 65 6.64 4.29 -3.73
N GLY A 66 5.56 5.08 -3.67
CA GLY A 66 4.58 5.19 -4.75
C GLY A 66 5.18 5.70 -6.05
N SER A 67 6.08 6.68 -5.99
CA SER A 67 6.83 7.16 -7.16
C SER A 67 7.69 6.06 -7.77
N LYS A 68 8.35 5.25 -6.95
CA LYS A 68 9.11 4.08 -7.42
C LYS A 68 8.22 3.06 -8.15
N LEU A 69 7.03 2.77 -7.61
CA LEU A 69 6.05 1.86 -8.24
C LEU A 69 5.50 2.39 -9.57
N LEU A 70 5.32 3.72 -9.67
CA LEU A 70 4.94 4.39 -10.91
C LEU A 70 6.10 4.55 -11.91
N GLN A 71 7.32 4.13 -11.54
CA GLN A 71 8.55 4.35 -12.30
C GLN A 71 8.83 5.84 -12.56
N GLU A 72 8.38 6.69 -11.64
CA GLU A 72 8.58 8.13 -11.68
C GLU A 72 9.78 8.53 -10.84
N LYS A 73 10.54 9.52 -11.32
CA LYS A 73 11.67 10.08 -10.56
C LYS A 73 11.14 11.04 -9.50
N LEU A 74 11.68 10.95 -8.30
CA LEU A 74 11.39 11.91 -7.25
C LEU A 74 11.99 13.28 -7.60
N PRO A 75 11.18 14.35 -7.56
CA PRO A 75 11.67 15.70 -7.73
C PRO A 75 12.32 16.10 -6.41
N LYS A 76 13.52 16.68 -6.48
CA LYS A 76 14.25 17.13 -5.28
C LYS A 76 14.37 16.01 -4.22
N PRO A 77 15.05 14.89 -4.54
CA PRO A 77 15.23 13.77 -3.60
C PRO A 77 15.80 14.21 -2.24
N GLU A 78 16.57 15.31 -2.20
CA GLU A 78 17.08 15.93 -0.98
C GLU A 78 15.98 16.37 -0.02
N ASP A 79 14.84 16.88 -0.52
CA ASP A 79 13.74 17.35 0.33
C ASP A 79 13.07 16.18 1.06
N TYR A 80 12.88 15.05 0.37
CA TYR A 80 12.42 13.81 1.00
C TYR A 80 13.40 13.33 2.06
N CYS A 81 14.69 13.34 1.74
CA CYS A 81 15.70 12.92 2.70
C CYS A 81 15.74 13.81 3.95
N ASN A 82 15.52 15.12 3.78
CA ASN A 82 15.42 16.05 4.90
C ASN A 82 14.22 15.75 5.80
N VAL A 83 13.10 15.27 5.24
CA VAL A 83 11.97 14.77 6.04
C VAL A 83 12.37 13.51 6.80
N PHE A 84 12.99 12.52 6.14
CA PHE A 84 13.39 11.27 6.80
C PHE A 84 14.45 11.45 7.89
N LYS A 85 15.32 12.46 7.77
CA LYS A 85 16.30 12.79 8.82
C LYS A 85 15.68 13.37 10.10
N LYS A 86 14.41 13.80 10.06
CA LYS A 86 13.65 14.24 11.25
C LYS A 86 13.06 13.08 12.05
N VAL A 87 13.52 11.85 11.79
CA VAL A 87 13.10 10.66 12.52
C VAL A 87 13.21 10.85 14.03
N ASP A 88 12.16 10.44 14.72
CA ASP A 88 12.17 10.29 16.18
C ASP A 88 12.64 8.86 16.49
N GLN A 89 13.88 8.74 16.96
CA GLN A 89 14.49 7.44 17.25
C GLN A 89 13.90 6.73 18.47
N GLN A 90 13.02 7.38 19.23
CA GLN A 90 12.29 6.78 20.35
C GLN A 90 10.89 6.30 19.93
N ASN A 91 10.47 6.58 18.70
CA ASN A 91 9.17 6.18 18.16
C ASN A 91 9.33 5.12 17.06
N VAL A 92 8.74 3.95 17.30
CA VAL A 92 8.82 2.77 16.40
C VAL A 92 8.21 3.05 15.02
N GLU A 93 7.08 3.77 14.95
CA GLU A 93 6.42 4.13 13.69
C GLU A 93 7.24 5.18 12.92
N SER A 94 7.78 6.17 13.61
CA SER A 94 8.68 7.18 13.03
C SER A 94 9.89 6.53 12.37
N LEU A 95 10.55 5.60 13.08
CA LEU A 95 11.65 4.79 12.56
C LEU A 95 11.23 3.98 11.32
N PHE A 96 10.06 3.34 11.36
CA PHE A 96 9.55 2.58 10.23
C PHE A 96 9.37 3.43 8.98
N HIS A 97 8.71 4.58 9.08
CA HIS A 97 8.50 5.45 7.93
C HIS A 97 9.80 6.06 7.40
N ALA A 98 10.69 6.53 8.29
CA ALA A 98 11.95 7.11 7.87
C ALA A 98 12.88 6.10 7.18
N VAL A 99 13.10 4.94 7.80
CA VAL A 99 14.00 3.91 7.27
C VAL A 99 13.42 3.28 6.01
N SER A 100 12.13 2.96 5.98
CA SER A 100 11.51 2.35 4.80
C SER A 100 11.43 3.32 3.63
N GLY A 101 11.07 4.59 3.88
CA GLY A 101 10.99 5.63 2.86
C GLY A 101 12.34 5.99 2.26
N SER A 102 13.38 6.12 3.09
CA SER A 102 14.72 6.53 2.63
C SER A 102 15.36 5.57 1.61
N LYS A 103 14.97 4.29 1.60
CA LYS A 103 15.43 3.31 0.59
C LYS A 103 15.10 3.69 -0.85
N TYR A 104 14.06 4.50 -1.04
CA TYR A 104 13.60 4.93 -2.36
C TYR A 104 14.19 6.29 -2.76
N VAL A 105 15.07 6.86 -1.94
CA VAL A 105 15.74 8.14 -2.17
C VAL A 105 17.24 7.91 -2.28
N GLU A 106 17.80 8.20 -3.45
CA GLU A 106 19.23 8.03 -3.69
C GLU A 106 20.08 8.83 -2.69
N ASN A 107 21.13 8.20 -2.17
CA ASN A 107 22.06 8.79 -1.21
C ASN A 107 21.41 9.33 0.09
N CYS A 108 20.22 8.85 0.47
CA CYS A 108 19.60 9.23 1.73
C CYS A 108 20.01 8.32 2.90
N GLN A 109 20.73 8.90 3.87
CA GLN A 109 21.09 8.23 5.11
C GLN A 109 20.27 8.80 6.27
N VAL A 110 19.55 7.92 6.97
CA VAL A 110 18.74 8.24 8.14
C VAL A 110 19.54 7.93 9.42
N PRO A 111 19.59 8.83 10.40
CA PRO A 111 20.25 8.57 11.68
C PRO A 111 19.47 7.54 12.50
N VAL A 112 20.11 6.41 12.84
CA VAL A 112 19.48 5.28 13.55
C VAL A 112 20.35 4.75 14.71
N THR A 113 21.16 5.63 15.30
CA THR A 113 22.11 5.29 16.38
C THR A 113 21.42 4.69 17.61
N GLU A 114 20.33 5.29 18.08
CA GLU A 114 19.53 4.83 19.22
C GLU A 114 18.33 3.98 18.77
N GLY A 115 17.86 4.20 17.53
CA GLY A 115 16.66 3.56 17.01
C GLY A 115 16.72 2.04 16.98
N LYS A 116 17.91 1.42 16.81
CA LYS A 116 18.05 -0.04 16.87
C LYS A 116 17.62 -0.62 18.21
N THR A 117 18.01 0.02 19.31
CA THR A 117 17.64 -0.39 20.67
C THR A 117 16.14 -0.21 20.90
N THR A 118 15.58 0.92 20.47
CA THR A 118 14.12 1.18 20.52
C THR A 118 13.33 0.08 19.81
N LEU A 119 13.75 -0.32 18.60
CA LEU A 119 13.09 -1.38 17.82
C LEU A 119 13.19 -2.75 18.49
N GLN A 120 14.35 -3.08 19.07
CA GLN A 120 14.53 -4.34 19.80
C GLN A 120 13.67 -4.39 21.07
N ASN A 121 13.58 -3.28 21.80
CA ASN A 121 12.76 -3.16 23.01
C ASN A 121 11.26 -3.21 22.70
N ALA A 122 10.85 -2.88 21.47
CA ALA A 122 9.47 -3.01 21.03
C ALA A 122 9.02 -4.46 20.81
N LEU A 123 9.95 -5.43 20.72
CA LEU A 123 9.64 -6.86 20.59
C LEU A 123 9.40 -7.50 21.97
N LYS A 124 8.23 -7.21 22.55
CA LYS A 124 7.79 -7.62 23.90
C LYS A 124 6.32 -8.08 23.93
N ASP A 125 5.92 -8.79 24.98
CA ASP A 125 4.65 -9.56 25.06
C ASP A 125 3.36 -8.71 24.99
N ASP A 126 3.45 -7.41 25.28
CA ASP A 126 2.33 -6.46 25.22
C ASP A 126 2.27 -5.67 23.91
N ALA A 127 3.18 -5.90 22.97
CA ALA A 127 3.21 -5.21 21.69
C ALA A 127 1.97 -5.52 20.84
N SER A 128 1.45 -4.49 20.17
CA SER A 128 0.38 -4.65 19.18
C SER A 128 0.92 -5.18 17.86
N VAL A 129 0.05 -5.76 17.02
CA VAL A 129 0.44 -6.24 15.68
C VAL A 129 1.10 -5.14 14.82
N PRO A 130 0.57 -3.90 14.76
CA PRO A 130 1.25 -2.80 14.06
C PRO A 130 2.62 -2.43 14.64
N GLN A 131 2.81 -2.49 15.96
CA GLN A 131 4.11 -2.25 16.58
C GLN A 131 5.13 -3.33 16.20
N LEU A 132 4.72 -4.60 16.22
CA LEU A 132 5.55 -5.71 15.76
C LEU A 132 5.90 -5.56 14.28
N TYR A 133 4.93 -5.19 13.45
CA TYR A 133 5.10 -4.93 12.03
C TYR A 133 6.16 -3.85 11.77
N HIS A 134 5.98 -2.68 12.36
CA HIS A 134 6.93 -1.57 12.23
C HIS A 134 8.32 -1.97 12.75
N ALA A 135 8.41 -2.62 13.92
CA ALA A 135 9.68 -3.01 14.52
C ALA A 135 10.46 -4.02 13.64
N VAL A 136 9.81 -5.11 13.24
CA VAL A 136 10.44 -6.20 12.49
C VAL A 136 10.89 -5.75 11.12
N LEU A 137 10.02 -5.08 10.36
CA LEU A 137 10.37 -4.63 9.01
C LEU A 137 11.51 -3.61 9.04
N THR A 138 11.53 -2.73 10.04
CA THR A 138 12.63 -1.77 10.21
C THR A 138 13.93 -2.46 10.59
N LEU A 139 13.91 -3.42 11.52
CA LEU A 139 15.12 -4.19 11.86
C LEU A 139 15.67 -4.94 10.65
N LYS A 140 14.80 -5.57 9.85
CA LYS A 140 15.20 -6.26 8.61
C LYS A 140 15.72 -5.29 7.57
N ALA A 141 15.12 -4.11 7.45
CA ALA A 141 15.59 -3.02 6.59
C ALA A 141 17.01 -2.54 6.96
N LEU A 142 17.34 -2.53 8.25
CA LEU A 142 18.64 -2.14 8.77
C LEU A 142 19.69 -3.26 8.74
N GLY A 143 19.32 -4.46 8.25
CA GLY A 143 20.18 -5.65 8.29
C GLY A 143 20.42 -6.18 9.70
N SER A 144 19.62 -5.76 10.68
CA SER A 144 19.74 -6.23 12.07
C SER A 144 19.16 -7.65 12.20
N PRO A 145 19.74 -8.51 13.05
CA PRO A 145 19.18 -9.83 13.32
C PRO A 145 17.82 -9.70 14.01
N VAL A 146 16.90 -10.60 13.66
CA VAL A 146 15.58 -10.73 14.26
C VAL A 146 15.37 -12.20 14.61
N ASP A 147 15.02 -12.49 15.86
CA ASP A 147 14.66 -13.83 16.30
C ASP A 147 13.26 -14.20 15.78
N ALA A 148 13.21 -15.04 14.76
CA ALA A 148 11.97 -15.45 14.13
C ALA A 148 11.05 -16.24 15.07
N ALA A 149 11.59 -17.06 15.98
CA ALA A 149 10.80 -17.84 16.92
C ALA A 149 10.13 -16.92 17.93
N LYS A 150 10.89 -15.97 18.50
CA LYS A 150 10.36 -14.96 19.43
C LYS A 150 9.29 -14.10 18.74
N VAL A 151 9.55 -13.59 17.55
CA VAL A 151 8.57 -12.76 16.82
C VAL A 151 7.30 -13.55 16.49
N THR A 152 7.43 -14.82 16.10
CA THR A 152 6.26 -15.68 15.84
C THR A 152 5.39 -15.84 17.09
N GLN A 153 6.01 -16.09 18.25
CA GLN A 153 5.27 -16.20 19.53
C GLN A 153 4.57 -14.89 19.89
N LEU A 154 5.26 -13.75 19.78
CA LEU A 154 4.69 -12.42 20.04
C LEU A 154 3.52 -12.11 19.10
N LEU A 155 3.69 -12.41 17.81
CA LEU A 155 2.68 -12.15 16.78
C LEU A 155 1.43 -13.00 17.00
N GLN A 156 1.58 -14.28 17.35
CA GLN A 156 0.45 -15.15 17.71
C GLN A 156 -0.27 -14.64 18.97
N ALA A 157 0.47 -14.18 19.98
CA ALA A 157 -0.13 -13.61 21.19
C ALA A 157 -0.90 -12.31 20.91
N ALA A 158 -0.38 -11.47 20.01
CA ALA A 158 -1.06 -10.24 19.60
C ALA A 158 -2.30 -10.51 18.75
N LEU A 159 -2.26 -11.46 17.81
CA LEU A 159 -3.41 -11.84 16.97
C LEU A 159 -4.54 -12.47 17.78
N LYS A 160 -4.24 -13.21 18.85
CA LYS A 160 -5.29 -13.68 19.79
C LYS A 160 -6.10 -12.55 20.42
N LYS A 161 -5.54 -11.32 20.47
CA LYS A 161 -6.23 -10.13 20.99
C LYS A 161 -7.01 -9.39 19.89
N ASP A 162 -6.48 -9.34 18.67
CA ASP A 162 -7.09 -8.67 17.53
C ASP A 162 -6.57 -9.28 16.20
N ASP A 163 -7.41 -10.10 15.59
CA ASP A 163 -7.21 -10.78 14.31
C ASP A 163 -7.97 -10.09 13.15
N SER A 164 -8.24 -8.78 13.28
CA SER A 164 -8.84 -8.00 12.20
C SER A 164 -8.06 -8.17 10.89
N VAL A 165 -8.74 -8.02 9.76
CA VAL A 165 -8.17 -8.20 8.41
C VAL A 165 -6.88 -7.38 8.21
N VAL A 166 -6.83 -6.18 8.79
CA VAL A 166 -5.63 -5.31 8.75
C VAL A 166 -4.47 -5.95 9.50
N ASN A 167 -4.70 -6.47 10.71
CA ASN A 167 -3.67 -7.13 11.50
C ASN A 167 -3.21 -8.45 10.88
N LEU A 168 -4.11 -9.22 10.25
CA LEU A 168 -3.71 -10.39 9.47
C LEU A 168 -2.80 -10.02 8.29
N GLY A 169 -3.12 -8.92 7.59
CA GLY A 169 -2.25 -8.38 6.53
C GLY A 169 -0.84 -8.03 7.04
N TYR A 170 -0.75 -7.37 8.20
CA TYR A 170 0.53 -7.11 8.85
C TYR A 170 1.26 -8.39 9.24
N ALA A 171 0.55 -9.37 9.81
CA ALA A 171 1.12 -10.64 10.22
C ALA A 171 1.72 -11.41 9.04
N PHE A 172 1.02 -11.49 7.91
CA PHE A 172 1.54 -12.14 6.70
C PHE A 172 2.78 -11.44 6.14
N HIS A 173 2.85 -10.11 6.22
CA HIS A 173 4.05 -9.39 5.81
C HIS A 173 5.21 -9.63 6.77
N ILE A 174 4.98 -9.68 8.09
CA ILE A 174 6.02 -10.08 9.05
C ILE A 174 6.53 -11.48 8.72
N ALA A 175 5.63 -12.44 8.54
CA ALA A 175 5.96 -13.82 8.22
C ALA A 175 6.80 -13.94 6.93
N SER A 176 6.46 -13.16 5.89
CA SER A 176 7.18 -13.19 4.61
C SER A 176 8.62 -12.71 4.70
N VAL A 177 8.94 -11.79 5.62
CA VAL A 177 10.31 -11.27 5.80
C VAL A 177 11.13 -12.06 6.81
N LEU A 178 10.51 -12.73 7.78
CA LEU A 178 11.24 -13.56 8.75
C LEU A 178 11.91 -14.76 8.08
N GLY A 179 11.24 -15.35 7.07
CA GLY A 179 11.65 -16.63 6.49
C GLY A 179 11.47 -17.79 7.49
N GLY A 180 11.41 -19.03 7.00
CA GLY A 180 11.21 -20.23 7.84
C GLY A 180 9.84 -20.88 7.67
N ASN A 181 9.47 -21.76 8.60
CA ASN A 181 8.20 -22.50 8.56
C ASN A 181 7.02 -21.56 8.88
N VAL A 182 6.23 -21.23 7.86
CA VAL A 182 5.06 -20.34 7.95
C VAL A 182 3.75 -21.06 8.31
N THR A 183 3.75 -22.39 8.44
CA THR A 183 2.56 -23.18 8.82
C THR A 183 1.81 -22.65 10.05
N PRO A 184 2.47 -22.12 11.11
CA PRO A 184 1.77 -21.61 12.29
C PRO A 184 0.90 -20.35 12.08
N PHE A 185 0.86 -19.78 10.87
CA PHE A 185 0.03 -18.62 10.51
C PHE A 185 -1.19 -18.98 9.64
N PHE A 186 -1.35 -20.27 9.28
CA PHE A 186 -2.41 -20.75 8.39
C PHE A 186 -3.39 -21.73 9.06
N GLU A 187 -3.15 -22.09 10.32
CA GLU A 187 -4.04 -22.87 11.18
C GLU A 187 -4.82 -21.96 12.14
#